data_AF-A0AAD6SJD6-F1
#
_entry.id   AF-A0AAD6SJD6-F1
#
_cell.length_a   1.000
_cell.length_b   1.000
_cell.length_c   1.000
_cell.angle_alpha   90.00
_cell.angle_beta   90.00
_cell.angle_gamma   90.00
#
_symmetry.space_group_name_H-M   'P 1'
#
loop_
_entity.id
_entity.type
_entity.pdbx_description
1 polymer ?
#
loop_
_entity_poly.entity_id
_entity_poly.type
_entity_poly.pdbx_seq_one_letter_code
_entity_poly.pdbx_strand_id
1 'polypeptide(L)'
;LLEGGGGSVWAGIVNMWWEREKAKKFECPARGKGASIRPKEVSGWVSRARTRGPHPPIIDTFSFAVRWWKWWESINPEWRVRKEGRLLREGEGSWDSVAQTGPNGMLNVLICLRWWYDALKGDEGAMDDWKEALADVEWALK
;
A
#
# COMPACT_ATOMS: atom_id res chain seq x y z
N LEU A 1 -9.14 2.76 15.46
CA LEU A 1 -7.91 1.99 15.14
C LEU A 1 -8.33 0.62 14.64
N LEU A 2 -7.51 -0.08 13.86
CA LEU A 2 -7.80 -1.49 13.53
C LEU A 2 -7.87 -2.29 14.84
N GLU A 3 -8.86 -3.17 14.99
CA GLU A 3 -9.01 -3.97 16.22
C GLU A 3 -8.18 -5.27 16.14
N GLY A 4 -7.71 -5.76 17.29
CA GLY A 4 -6.86 -6.96 17.40
C GLY A 4 -5.36 -6.71 17.17
N GLY A 5 -4.57 -7.80 17.09
CA GLY A 5 -3.11 -7.77 16.92
C GLY A 5 -2.61 -7.06 15.65
N GLY A 6 -3.47 -6.81 14.66
CA GLY A 6 -3.18 -6.00 13.48
C GLY A 6 -3.12 -4.50 13.74
N GLY A 7 -3.70 -4.01 14.85
CA GLY A 7 -3.73 -2.58 15.19
C GLY A 7 -2.37 -2.02 15.57
N SER A 8 -1.53 -2.78 16.27
CA SER A 8 -0.17 -2.36 16.65
C SER A 8 0.79 -2.35 15.46
N VAL A 9 0.73 -3.38 14.60
CA VAL A 9 1.52 -3.45 13.36
C VAL A 9 1.16 -2.32 12.42
N TRP A 10 -0.14 -2.07 12.22
CA TRP A 10 -0.61 -0.96 11.40
C TRP A 10 -0.12 0.40 11.92
N ALA A 11 -0.22 0.64 13.24
CA ALA A 11 0.28 1.88 13.83
C ALA A 11 1.79 2.04 13.63
N GLY A 12 2.56 0.95 13.75
CA GLY A 12 4.00 0.95 13.48
C GLY A 12 4.32 1.34 12.03
N ILE A 13 3.63 0.75 11.06
CA ILE A 13 3.81 1.04 9.63
C ILE A 13 3.44 2.49 9.29
N VAL A 14 2.34 2.99 9.86
CA VAL A 14 1.94 4.40 9.67
C VAL A 14 2.99 5.34 10.27
N ASN A 15 3.57 5.01 11.43
CA ASN A 15 4.66 5.79 12.00
C ASN A 15 5.93 5.75 11.13
N MET A 16 6.31 4.59 10.60
CA MET A 16 7.47 4.47 9.70
C MET A 16 7.29 5.33 8.43
N TRP A 17 6.09 5.31 7.84
CA TRP A 17 5.75 6.19 6.73
C TRP A 17 5.84 7.67 7.13
N TRP A 18 5.26 8.04 8.28
CA TRP A 18 5.26 9.41 8.77
C TRP A 18 6.67 9.98 8.99
N GLU A 19 7.56 9.22 9.62
CA GLU A 19 8.94 9.67 9.86
C GLU A 19 9.71 9.85 8.55
N ARG A 20 9.46 9.01 7.53
CA ARG A 20 10.05 9.17 6.19
C ARG A 20 9.56 10.45 5.49
N GLU A 21 8.26 10.71 5.49
CA GLU A 21 7.69 11.94 4.93
C GLU A 21 8.27 13.19 5.60
N LYS A 22 8.37 13.16 6.93
CA LYS A 22 8.96 14.24 7.73
C LYS A 22 10.44 14.45 7.40
N ALA A 23 11.24 13.39 7.30
CA ALA A 23 12.66 13.47 6.96
C ALA A 23 12.91 14.09 5.58
N LYS A 24 11.98 13.89 4.64
CA LYS A 24 12.02 14.43 3.26
C LYS A 24 11.17 15.70 3.12
N LYS A 25 10.78 16.34 4.23
CA LYS A 25 10.04 17.61 4.28
C LYS A 25 8.75 17.62 3.45
N PHE A 26 8.12 16.45 3.28
CA PHE A 26 6.91 16.29 2.48
C PHE A 26 7.07 16.77 1.02
N GLU A 27 8.29 16.68 0.47
CA GLU A 27 8.53 17.00 -0.93
C GLU A 27 7.67 16.11 -1.83
N CYS A 28 6.99 16.73 -2.80
CA CYS A 28 6.04 16.09 -3.69
C CYS A 28 6.61 16.07 -5.12
N PRO A 29 7.19 14.96 -5.59
CA PRO A 29 7.55 14.81 -7.00
C PRO A 29 6.30 14.95 -7.87
N ALA A 30 6.44 15.61 -9.03
CA ALA A 30 5.32 16.01 -9.88
C ALA A 30 4.45 14.84 -10.41
N ARG A 31 4.96 13.60 -10.43
CA ARG A 31 4.18 12.37 -10.73
C ARG A 31 4.66 11.22 -9.87
N GLY A 32 3.73 10.52 -9.20
CA GLY A 32 4.03 9.21 -8.62
C GLY A 32 3.97 8.10 -9.66
N LYS A 33 4.74 7.04 -9.42
CA LYS A 33 4.79 5.86 -10.28
C LYS A 33 3.51 5.01 -10.17
N GLY A 34 3.17 4.30 -11.24
CA GLY A 34 2.05 3.34 -11.26
C GLY A 34 0.63 3.95 -11.26
N ALA A 35 0.49 5.23 -11.58
CA ALA A 35 -0.81 5.91 -11.58
C ALA A 35 -1.87 5.26 -12.51
N SER A 36 -1.44 4.57 -13.57
CA SER A 36 -2.32 3.93 -14.56
C SER A 36 -2.87 2.57 -14.13
N ILE A 37 -2.26 1.90 -13.16
CA ILE A 37 -2.53 0.49 -12.82
C ILE A 37 -2.94 0.27 -11.36
N ARG A 38 -2.92 1.32 -10.55
CA ARG A 38 -3.49 1.33 -9.20
C ARG A 38 -4.99 0.99 -9.20
N PRO A 39 -5.53 0.44 -8.10
CA PRO A 39 -6.95 0.15 -7.99
C PRO A 39 -7.83 1.40 -8.23
N LYS A 40 -8.90 1.23 -9.01
CA LYS A 40 -9.83 2.30 -9.44
C LYS A 40 -10.41 3.10 -8.26
N GLU A 41 -10.59 2.42 -7.13
CA GLU A 41 -11.08 2.97 -5.87
C GLU A 41 -10.14 4.08 -5.39
N VAL A 42 -8.84 3.82 -5.43
CA VAL A 42 -7.80 4.79 -5.08
C VAL A 42 -7.78 5.91 -6.12
N SER A 43 -7.83 5.58 -7.42
CA SER A 43 -7.88 6.58 -8.53
C SER A 43 -9.00 7.60 -8.34
N GLY A 44 -10.21 7.14 -8.02
CA GLY A 44 -11.34 8.02 -7.73
C GLY A 44 -11.13 8.90 -6.48
N TRP A 45 -10.48 8.37 -5.44
CA TRP A 45 -10.18 9.17 -4.24
C TRP A 45 -9.15 10.26 -4.50
N VAL A 46 -8.10 9.97 -5.26
CA VAL A 46 -7.09 11.00 -5.61
C VAL A 46 -7.65 12.04 -6.56
N SER A 47 -8.48 11.66 -7.54
CA SER A 47 -9.11 12.65 -8.44
C SER A 47 -10.05 13.60 -7.69
N ARG A 48 -10.61 13.17 -6.56
CA ARG A 48 -11.39 14.00 -5.63
C ARG A 48 -10.53 14.66 -4.55
N ALA A 49 -9.28 15.00 -4.86
CA ALA A 49 -8.36 15.66 -3.94
C ALA A 49 -8.22 14.97 -2.56
N ARG A 50 -8.41 13.64 -2.50
CA ARG A 50 -8.29 12.83 -1.28
C ARG A 50 -9.27 13.28 -0.18
N THR A 51 -10.47 13.73 -0.57
CA THR A 51 -11.51 14.17 0.36
C THR A 51 -11.75 13.17 1.49
N ARG A 52 -11.94 13.71 2.70
CA ARG A 52 -12.39 12.93 3.86
C ARG A 52 -13.86 12.56 3.63
N GLY A 53 -14.13 11.26 3.49
CA GLY A 53 -15.46 10.73 3.20
C GLY A 53 -15.45 9.20 3.19
N PRO A 54 -16.61 8.56 3.01
CA PRO A 54 -16.67 7.11 2.90
C PRO A 54 -15.82 6.66 1.72
N HIS A 55 -15.03 5.61 1.95
CA HIS A 55 -14.25 5.01 0.89
C HIS A 55 -15.19 4.26 -0.08
N PRO A 56 -14.77 4.06 -1.35
CA PRO A 56 -15.55 3.27 -2.28
C PRO A 56 -15.81 1.86 -1.71
N PRO A 57 -17.00 1.28 -1.91
CA PRO A 57 -17.28 -0.07 -1.45
C PRO A 57 -16.40 -1.05 -2.23
N ILE A 58 -15.69 -1.91 -1.50
CA ILE A 58 -14.99 -3.07 -2.06
C ILE A 58 -15.93 -4.26 -1.87
N ILE A 59 -16.58 -4.66 -2.97
CA ILE A 59 -17.59 -5.73 -2.97
C ILE A 59 -16.93 -7.10 -3.15
N ASP A 60 -15.91 -7.15 -4.01
CA ASP A 60 -15.13 -8.37 -4.31
C ASP A 60 -13.70 -8.16 -3.80
N THR A 61 -13.44 -8.71 -2.61
CA THR A 61 -12.15 -8.64 -1.91
C THR A 61 -11.07 -9.44 -2.63
N PHE A 62 -11.43 -10.55 -3.30
CA PHE A 62 -10.48 -11.38 -4.06
C PHE A 62 -9.97 -10.63 -5.30
N SER A 63 -10.87 -10.12 -6.14
CA SER A 63 -10.47 -9.32 -7.31
C SER A 63 -9.78 -8.02 -6.91
N PHE A 64 -10.08 -7.48 -5.73
CA PHE A 64 -9.35 -6.34 -5.18
C PHE A 64 -7.91 -6.71 -4.82
N ALA A 65 -7.71 -7.81 -4.09
CA ALA A 65 -6.38 -8.33 -3.72
C ALA A 65 -5.49 -8.57 -4.94
N VAL A 66 -6.00 -9.23 -5.97
CA VAL A 66 -5.28 -9.47 -7.23
C VAL A 66 -4.82 -8.16 -7.89
N ARG A 67 -5.71 -7.15 -7.94
CA ARG A 67 -5.37 -5.83 -8.50
C ARG A 67 -4.35 -5.09 -7.63
N TRP A 68 -4.45 -5.24 -6.31
CA TRP A 68 -3.51 -4.64 -5.38
C TRP A 68 -2.11 -5.22 -5.56
N TRP A 69 -1.97 -6.55 -5.58
CA TRP A 69 -0.68 -7.22 -5.79
C TRP A 69 -0.06 -6.85 -7.13
N LYS A 70 -0.84 -6.86 -8.21
CA LYS A 70 -0.38 -6.44 -9.54
C LYS A 70 0.12 -4.99 -9.55
N TRP A 71 -0.57 -4.10 -8.84
CA TRP A 71 -0.12 -2.72 -8.69
C TRP A 71 1.15 -2.63 -7.84
N TRP A 72 1.20 -3.31 -6.70
CA TRP A 72 2.38 -3.34 -5.83
C TRP A 72 3.62 -3.86 -6.58
N GLU A 73 3.49 -4.96 -7.31
CA GLU A 73 4.51 -5.53 -8.20
C GLU A 73 5.09 -4.55 -9.20
N SER A 74 4.24 -3.68 -9.74
CA SER A 74 4.60 -2.74 -10.80
C SER A 74 5.32 -1.49 -10.30
N ILE A 75 5.10 -1.12 -9.05
CA ILE A 75 5.76 0.05 -8.46
C ILE A 75 7.04 -0.33 -7.73
N ASN A 76 7.22 -1.61 -7.41
CA ASN A 76 8.43 -2.15 -6.79
C ASN A 76 9.67 -2.00 -7.69
N PRO A 77 10.87 -1.88 -7.10
CA PRO A 77 12.09 -1.64 -7.84
C PRO A 77 12.56 -2.92 -8.56
N GLU A 78 13.40 -2.74 -9.57
CA GLU A 78 13.94 -3.84 -10.37
C GLU A 78 14.91 -4.74 -9.60
N TRP A 79 15.60 -4.21 -8.59
CA TRP A 79 16.55 -4.98 -7.77
C TRP A 79 15.88 -6.07 -6.92
N ARG A 80 14.56 -5.99 -6.75
CA ARG A 80 13.82 -6.91 -5.90
C ARG A 80 13.62 -8.26 -6.58
N VAL A 81 13.94 -9.34 -5.87
CA VAL A 81 13.86 -10.71 -6.41
C VAL A 81 12.42 -11.10 -6.68
N ARG A 82 12.19 -11.74 -7.84
CA ARG A 82 10.90 -12.27 -8.28
C ARG A 82 11.01 -13.77 -8.51
N LYS A 83 10.08 -14.54 -7.95
CA LYS A 83 9.98 -15.99 -8.17
C LYS A 83 8.54 -16.34 -8.50
N GLU A 84 8.35 -17.05 -9.62
CA GLU A 84 7.02 -17.49 -10.08
C GLU A 84 5.99 -16.35 -10.17
N GLY A 85 6.46 -15.17 -10.63
CA GLY A 85 5.63 -13.97 -10.75
C GLY A 85 5.37 -13.23 -9.44
N ARG A 86 5.81 -13.74 -8.29
CA ARG A 86 5.64 -13.10 -6.98
C ARG A 86 6.89 -12.36 -6.54
N LEU A 87 6.68 -11.23 -5.89
CA LEU A 87 7.73 -10.51 -5.18
C LEU A 87 8.17 -11.29 -3.94
N LEU A 88 9.47 -11.51 -3.80
CA LEU A 88 10.07 -12.02 -2.56
C LEU A 88 10.55 -10.84 -1.70
N ARG A 89 10.59 -11.03 -0.37
CA ARG A 89 11.23 -10.07 0.56
C ARG A 89 12.76 -10.27 0.56
N GLU A 90 13.35 -10.19 -0.63
CA GLU A 90 14.76 -10.49 -0.93
C GLU A 90 15.34 -9.48 -1.94
N GLY A 91 16.65 -9.31 -1.89
CA GLY A 91 17.40 -8.33 -2.68
C GLY A 91 17.83 -7.11 -1.87
N GLU A 92 18.64 -6.24 -2.47
CA GLU A 92 19.16 -5.04 -1.84
C GLU A 92 19.20 -3.89 -2.86
N GLY A 93 18.81 -2.69 -2.41
CA GLY A 93 18.84 -1.48 -3.20
C GLY A 93 18.01 -0.37 -2.57
N SER A 94 17.96 0.79 -3.23
CA SER A 94 17.17 1.92 -2.70
C SER A 94 15.67 1.74 -2.92
N TRP A 95 14.91 2.00 -1.86
CA TRP A 95 13.45 2.09 -1.87
C TRP A 95 12.90 3.43 -2.34
N ASP A 96 13.75 4.43 -2.62
CA ASP A 96 13.33 5.79 -3.00
C ASP A 96 12.36 5.81 -4.20
N SER A 97 12.39 4.78 -5.04
CA SER A 97 11.49 4.64 -6.18
C SER A 97 10.05 4.24 -5.81
N VAL A 98 9.85 3.53 -4.69
CA VAL A 98 8.54 3.09 -4.17
C VAL A 98 8.07 3.98 -3.04
N ALA A 99 8.99 4.25 -2.11
CA ALA A 99 8.82 5.13 -0.96
C ALA A 99 9.00 6.60 -1.35
N GLN A 100 8.54 6.97 -2.54
CA GLN A 100 8.47 8.38 -2.93
C GLN A 100 7.58 9.12 -1.93
N THR A 101 8.04 10.28 -1.49
CA THR A 101 7.30 11.10 -0.56
C THR A 101 6.18 11.85 -1.24
N GLY A 102 5.24 12.28 -0.42
CA GLY A 102 4.09 13.05 -0.85
C GLY A 102 2.92 12.20 -1.33
N PRO A 103 1.88 12.87 -1.84
CA PRO A 103 0.54 12.33 -2.01
C PRO A 103 0.40 11.25 -3.09
N ASN A 104 1.46 11.00 -3.86
CA ASN A 104 1.48 10.02 -4.93
C ASN A 104 2.26 8.74 -4.59
N GLY A 105 2.94 8.69 -3.45
CA GLY A 105 3.69 7.52 -3.01
C GLY A 105 2.94 6.62 -2.04
N MET A 106 3.59 6.26 -0.92
CA MET A 106 3.16 5.22 0.00
C MET A 106 1.82 5.49 0.69
N LEU A 107 1.41 6.74 0.82
CA LEU A 107 0.07 7.07 1.34
C LEU A 107 -1.06 6.37 0.55
N ASN A 108 -0.92 6.27 -0.78
CA ASN A 108 -1.90 5.59 -1.62
C ASN A 108 -1.92 4.07 -1.36
N VAL A 109 -0.76 3.49 -1.04
CA VAL A 109 -0.64 2.04 -0.76
C VAL A 109 -1.28 1.75 0.59
N LEU A 110 -0.96 2.56 1.60
CA LEU A 110 -1.52 2.44 2.95
C LEU A 110 -3.03 2.60 2.94
N ILE A 111 -3.58 3.65 2.32
CA ILE A 111 -5.04 3.82 2.30
C ILE A 111 -5.75 2.66 1.60
N CYS A 112 -5.12 2.07 0.58
CA CYS A 112 -5.64 0.93 -0.15
C CYS A 112 -5.67 -0.33 0.74
N LEU A 113 -4.59 -0.59 1.49
CA LEU A 113 -4.55 -1.65 2.51
C LEU A 113 -5.59 -1.44 3.60
N ARG A 114 -5.82 -0.19 4.02
CA ARG A 114 -6.82 0.12 5.03
C ARG A 114 -8.23 -0.22 4.56
N TRP A 115 -8.59 0.19 3.34
CA TRP A 115 -9.91 -0.14 2.78
C TRP A 115 -10.08 -1.63 2.54
N TRP A 116 -9.02 -2.32 2.12
CA TRP A 116 -9.04 -3.77 1.98
C TRP A 116 -9.38 -4.42 3.32
N TYR A 117 -8.67 -4.08 4.40
CA TYR A 117 -8.96 -4.59 5.74
C TYR A 117 -10.41 -4.35 6.15
N ASP A 118 -10.92 -3.12 5.99
CA ASP A 118 -12.30 -2.78 6.35
C ASP A 118 -13.32 -3.63 5.57
N ALA A 119 -12.99 -4.06 4.35
CA ALA A 119 -13.84 -4.88 3.49
C ALA A 119 -13.81 -6.38 3.83
N LEU A 120 -12.77 -6.87 4.51
CA LEU A 120 -12.63 -8.30 4.84
C LEU A 120 -13.64 -8.79 5.88
N LYS A 121 -14.16 -7.91 6.75
CA LYS A 121 -15.20 -8.22 7.76
C LYS A 121 -14.93 -9.50 8.59
N GLY A 122 -13.67 -9.88 8.77
CA GLY A 122 -13.28 -11.08 9.54
C GLY A 122 -13.11 -12.37 8.73
N ASP A 123 -13.11 -12.36 7.40
CA ASP A 123 -12.72 -13.50 6.57
C ASP A 123 -11.25 -13.87 6.83
N GLU A 124 -10.99 -15.00 7.51
CA GLU A 124 -9.65 -15.41 7.95
C GLU A 124 -8.69 -15.70 6.78
N GLY A 125 -9.17 -16.37 5.73
CA GLY A 125 -8.32 -16.73 4.58
C GLY A 125 -7.90 -15.49 3.78
N ALA A 126 -8.84 -14.56 3.57
CA ALA A 126 -8.52 -13.29 2.92
C ALA A 126 -7.75 -12.33 3.84
N MET A 127 -7.85 -12.49 5.16
CA MET A 127 -7.03 -11.77 6.14
C MET A 127 -5.56 -12.16 6.07
N ASP A 128 -5.23 -13.42 5.78
CA ASP A 128 -3.84 -13.84 5.67
C ASP A 128 -3.14 -13.23 4.45
N ASP A 129 -3.83 -13.10 3.30
CA ASP A 129 -3.29 -12.40 2.13
C ASP A 129 -3.06 -10.90 2.42
N TRP A 130 -3.99 -10.27 3.16
CA TRP A 130 -3.80 -8.90 3.62
C TRP A 130 -2.62 -8.75 4.59
N LYS A 131 -2.40 -9.71 5.50
CA LYS A 131 -1.25 -9.71 6.42
C LYS A 131 0.06 -9.83 5.65
N GLU A 132 0.13 -10.68 4.62
CA GLU A 132 1.31 -10.79 3.76
C GLU A 132 1.57 -9.48 3.02
N ALA A 133 0.53 -8.85 2.46
CA ALA A 133 0.64 -7.54 1.84
C ALA A 133 1.14 -6.46 2.83
N LEU A 134 0.65 -6.49 4.07
CA LEU A 134 1.08 -5.58 5.13
C LEU A 134 2.55 -5.77 5.51
N ALA A 135 3.00 -7.01 5.72
CA ALA A 135 4.38 -7.34 6.04
C ALA A 135 5.34 -6.95 4.89
N ASP A 136 4.86 -7.05 3.65
CA ASP A 136 5.63 -6.66 2.47
C ASP A 136 5.81 -5.14 2.37
N VAL A 137 4.75 -4.38 2.67
CA VAL A 137 4.80 -2.92 2.75
C VAL A 137 5.66 -2.45 3.92
N GLU A 138 5.60 -3.14 5.06
CA GLU A 138 6.47 -2.88 6.20
C GLU A 138 7.95 -3.00 5.81
N TRP A 139 8.30 -4.06 5.08
CA TRP A 139 9.67 -4.27 4.62
C TRP A 139 10.16 -3.15 3.70
N ALA A 140 9.29 -2.62 2.83
CA ALA A 140 9.62 -1.48 1.96
C ALA A 140 9.76 -0.13 2.69
N LEU A 141 9.23 -0.02 3.91
CA LEU A 141 9.29 1.19 4.75
C LEU A 141 10.42 1.15 5.78
N LYS A 142 11.08 0.00 5.98
CA LYS A 142 12.33 -0.11 6.74
C LYS A 142 13.45 0.59 5.99
#